data_AF-A0A915IGZ4-F1
#
_entry.id   AF-A0A915IGZ4-F1
#
_cell.length_a   1.000
_cell.length_b   1.000
_cell.length_c   1.000
_cell.angle_alpha   90.00
_cell.angle_beta   90.00
_cell.angle_gamma   90.00
#
_symmetry.space_group_name_H-M   'P 1'
#
loop_
_entity.id
_entity.type
_entity.pdbx_description
1 polymer ?
#
loop_
_entity_poly.entity_id
_entity_poly.type
_entity_poly.pdbx_seq_one_letter_code
_entity_poly.pdbx_strand_id
1 'polypeptide(L)' 'MAFNSFYQRLNRRKTVKDSEMAKTDLRRCLGIVDLTALGIGSTMGAGAYVIAGEVAKSEAGPAVVISFFIAALASILA' A
#
# COMPACT_ATOMS: atom_id res chain seq x y z
N MET A 1 -15.36 -3.21 -21.51
CA MET A 1 -14.94 -4.63 -21.44
C MET A 1 -13.51 -4.85 -20.94
N ALA A 2 -12.59 -3.86 -21.04
CA ALA A 2 -11.19 -4.00 -20.60
C ALA A 2 -10.95 -4.05 -19.07
N PHE A 3 -11.85 -3.48 -18.26
CA PHE A 3 -11.67 -3.42 -16.80
C PHE A 3 -11.75 -4.79 -16.12
N ASN A 4 -12.59 -5.71 -16.63
CA ASN A 4 -12.79 -7.03 -16.04
C ASN A 4 -11.58 -7.97 -16.25
N SER A 5 -10.94 -7.90 -17.42
CA SER A 5 -9.73 -8.68 -17.72
C SER A 5 -8.50 -8.13 -16.98
N PHE A 6 -8.43 -6.83 -16.70
CA PHE A 6 -7.41 -6.23 -15.85
C PHE A 6 -7.50 -6.72 -14.40
N TYR A 7 -8.72 -6.77 -13.84
CA TYR A 7 -8.95 -7.28 -12.49
C TYR A 7 -8.58 -8.77 -12.35
N GLN A 8 -8.87 -9.59 -13.36
CA GLN A 8 -8.44 -11.00 -13.38
C GLN A 8 -6.92 -11.18 -13.44
N ARG A 9 -6.19 -10.27 -14.10
CA ARG A 9 -4.72 -10.31 -14.13
C ARG A 9 -4.11 -9.93 -12.78
N LEU A 10 -4.69 -8.95 -12.08
CA LEU A 10 -4.26 -8.57 -10.74
C LEU A 10 -4.57 -9.63 -9.67
N ASN A 11 -5.67 -10.37 -9.82
CA ASN A 11 -6.04 -11.42 -8.87
C ASN A 11 -5.41 -12.79 -9.19
N ARG A 12 -4.44 -12.86 -10.12
CA ARG A 12 -3.71 -14.11 -10.41
C ARG A 12 -2.76 -14.41 -9.26
N ARG A 13 -3.25 -15.19 -8.28
CA ARG A 13 -2.44 -15.67 -7.16
C ARG A 13 -1.52 -16.80 -7.63
N LYS A 14 -0.24 -16.71 -7.27
CA LYS A 14 0.69 -17.83 -7.43
C LYS A 14 0.40 -18.84 -6.32
N THR A 15 -0.04 -20.04 -6.67
CA THR A 15 -0.17 -21.14 -5.70
C THR A 15 1.22 -21.50 -5.20
N VAL A 16 1.48 -21.22 -3.92
CA VAL A 16 2.67 -21.69 -3.22
C VAL A 16 2.43 -23.15 -2.85
N LYS A 17 3.22 -24.07 -3.38
CA LYS A 17 3.16 -25.48 -3.01
C LYS A 17 3.74 -25.65 -1.60
N ASP A 18 3.12 -26.49 -0.78
CA ASP A 18 3.55 -26.78 0.60
C ASP A 18 5.02 -27.19 0.72
N SER A 19 5.59 -27.77 -0.33
CA SER A 19 6.99 -28.17 -0.41
C SER A 19 8.01 -27.02 -0.41
N GLU A 20 7.61 -25.80 -0.73
CA GLU A 20 8.49 -24.60 -0.73
C GLU A 20 8.25 -23.69 0.48
N MET A 21 7.38 -24.08 1.42
CA MET A 21 7.11 -23.29 2.61
C MET A 21 8.16 -23.54 3.70
N ALA A 22 8.85 -22.47 4.11
CA ALA A 22 9.71 -22.50 5.28
C ALA A 22 8.91 -22.99 6.49
N LYS A 23 9.44 -23.99 7.20
CA LYS A 23 8.81 -24.59 8.38
C LYS A 23 8.93 -23.60 9.54
N THR A 24 7.90 -22.78 9.78
CA THR A 24 7.87 -21.79 10.86
C THR A 24 6.90 -22.23 11.95
N ASP A 25 7.27 -22.09 13.23
CA ASP A 25 6.41 -22.44 14.38
C ASP A 25 5.26 -21.44 14.63
N LEU A 26 5.14 -20.38 13.82
CA LEU A 26 4.11 -19.36 13.95
C LEU A 26 2.81 -19.78 13.25
N ARG A 27 1.66 -19.60 13.94
CA ARG A 27 0.33 -19.73 13.31
C ARG A 27 0.12 -18.63 12.29
N ARG A 28 -0.20 -19.01 11.05
CA ARG A 28 -0.66 -18.07 10.02
C ARG A 28 -2.08 -17.60 10.31
N CYS A 29 -2.19 -16.50 11.04
CA CYS A 29 -3.46 -15.83 11.35
C CYS A 29 -3.69 -14.56 10.52
N LEU A 30 -2.66 -14.04 9.86
CA LEU A 30 -2.76 -12.81 9.06
C LEU A 30 -3.38 -13.08 7.69
N GLY A 31 -4.57 -12.55 7.47
CA GLY A 31 -5.21 -12.48 6.17
C GLY A 31 -4.65 -11.37 5.30
N ILE A 32 -5.21 -11.21 4.10
CA ILE A 32 -4.80 -10.18 3.14
C ILE A 32 -5.05 -8.79 3.70
N VAL A 33 -6.19 -8.59 4.34
CA VAL A 33 -6.57 -7.31 4.95
C VAL A 33 -5.60 -6.96 6.07
N ASP A 34 -5.28 -7.93 6.93
CA ASP A 34 -4.34 -7.73 8.04
C ASP A 34 -2.93 -7.40 7.53
N LEU A 35 -2.46 -8.10 6.49
CA LEU A 35 -1.17 -7.84 5.85
C LEU A 35 -1.13 -6.45 5.20
N THR A 36 -2.19 -6.05 4.50
CA THR A 36 -2.29 -4.71 3.90
C THR A 36 -2.32 -3.62 4.97
N ALA A 37 -3.08 -3.81 6.05
CA ALA A 37 -3.12 -2.89 7.18
C ALA A 37 -1.77 -2.79 7.89
N LEU A 38 -1.09 -3.92 8.09
CA LEU A 38 0.26 -3.96 8.67
C LEU A 38 1.26 -3.21 7.77
N GLY A 39 1.20 -3.41 6.46
CA GLY A 39 2.00 -2.67 5.48
C GLY A 39 1.77 -1.16 5.59
N ILE A 40 0.52 -0.70 5.51
CA ILE A 40 0.17 0.73 5.60
C ILE A 40 0.64 1.31 6.94
N GLY A 41 0.37 0.62 8.05
CA GLY A 41 0.78 1.06 9.39
C GLY A 41 2.30 1.12 9.56
N SER A 42 3.05 0.23 8.90
CA SER A 42 4.51 0.25 8.92
C SER A 42 5.12 1.41 8.12
N THR A 43 4.43 1.88 7.07
CA THR A 43 4.91 2.97 6.21
C THR A 43 4.43 4.34 6.68
N MET A 44 3.16 4.47 7.10
CA MET A 44 2.56 5.71 7.58
C MET A 44 2.83 5.90 9.08
N GLY A 45 4.07 6.16 9.46
CA GLY A 45 4.40 6.55 10.84
C GLY A 45 3.83 7.93 11.21
N ALA A 46 4.00 8.32 12.49
CA ALA A 46 3.57 9.64 12.99
C ALA A 46 4.12 10.83 12.17
N GLY A 47 5.29 10.67 11.54
CA GLY A 47 5.95 11.70 10.74
C GLY A 47 5.14 12.12 9.50
N ALA A 48 4.35 11.24 8.89
CA ALA A 48 3.56 11.59 7.70
C ALA A 48 2.50 12.68 8.01
N TYR A 49 1.88 12.63 9.19
CA TYR A 49 0.88 13.60 9.62
C TYR A 49 1.51 14.98 9.93
N VAL A 50 2.69 15.00 10.54
CA VAL A 50 3.40 16.24 10.86
C VAL A 50 3.92 16.90 9.59
N ILE A 51 4.57 16.14 8.70
CA ILE A 51 5.12 16.67 7.44
C ILE A 51 3.99 17.15 6.53
N ALA A 52 2.85 16.45 6.47
CA ALA A 52 1.70 16.91 5.71
C ALA A 52 1.17 18.26 6.21
N GLY A 53 1.11 18.46 7.54
CA GLY A 53 0.70 19.73 8.14
C GLY A 53 1.69 20.87 7.89
N GLU A 54 2.99 20.59 8.00
CA GLU A 54 4.06 21.55 7.72
C GLU A 54 4.03 21.99 6.25
N VAL A 55 3.96 21.04 5.32
CA VAL A 55 3.89 21.33 3.87
C VAL A 55 2.59 22.05 3.49
N ALA A 56 1.47 21.70 4.12
CA ALA A 56 0.21 22.41 3.91
C ALA A 56 0.28 23.86 4.39
N LYS A 57 0.96 24.13 5.51
CA LYS A 57 1.09 25.47 6.06
C LYS A 57 2.12 26.33 5.31
N SER A 58 3.27 25.75 4.97
CA SER A 58 4.45 26.49 4.53
C SER A 58 4.63 26.53 3.01
N GLU A 59 4.14 25.52 2.27
CA GLU A 59 4.44 25.37 0.83
C GLU A 59 3.17 25.40 -0.05
N ALA A 60 2.21 24.50 0.18
CA ALA A 60 1.15 24.21 -0.79
C ALA A 60 -0.24 24.78 -0.45
N GLY A 61 -0.50 25.14 0.81
CA GLY A 61 -1.83 25.59 1.23
C GLY A 61 -2.92 24.53 0.96
N PRO A 62 -4.14 24.91 0.55
CA PRO A 62 -5.20 23.95 0.24
C PRO A 62 -4.89 23.03 -0.96
N ALA A 63 -3.88 23.34 -1.77
CA ALA A 63 -3.46 22.54 -2.92
C ALA A 63 -2.58 21.32 -2.55
N VAL A 64 -2.23 21.14 -1.28
CA VAL A 64 -1.42 20.01 -0.78
C VAL A 64 -2.00 18.64 -1.19
N VAL A 65 -3.34 18.53 -1.28
CA VAL A 65 -4.04 17.32 -1.71
C VAL A 65 -3.68 16.95 -3.15
N ILE A 66 -3.53 17.94 -4.03
CA ILE A 66 -3.18 17.71 -5.44
C ILE A 66 -1.71 17.25 -5.54
N SER A 67 -0.81 17.85 -4.74
CA SER A 67 0.60 17.44 -4.69
C SER A 67 0.76 15.98 -4.24
N PHE A 68 0.08 15.59 -3.14
CA PHE A 68 0.09 14.20 -2.66
C PHE A 68 -0.54 13.23 -3.66
N PHE A 69 -1.58 13.65 -4.39
CA PHE A 69 -2.21 12.81 -5.41
C PHE A 69 -1.24 12.49 -6.55
N ILE A 70 -0.49 13.49 -7.03
CA ILE A 70 0.53 13.29 -8.07
C ILE A 70 1.67 12.39 -7.55
N ALA A 71 2.13 12.61 -6.32
CA ALA A 71 3.15 11.77 -5.70
C ALA A 71 2.71 10.30 -5.55
N ALA A 72 1.45 10.07 -5.17
CA ALA A 72 0.87 8.73 -5.08
C ALA A 72 0.82 8.04 -6.45
N LEU A 73 0.40 8.75 -7.50
CA LEU A 73 0.42 8.21 -8.86
C LEU A 73 1.83 7.86 -9.33
N ALA A 74 2.82 8.71 -9.04
CA ALA A 74 4.22 8.43 -9.34
C ALA A 74 4.72 7.19 -8.60
N SER A 75 4.38 7.04 -7.31
CA SER A 75 4.78 5.87 -6.51
C SER A 75 4.12 4.56 -6.92
N ILE A 76 2.91 4.59 -7.48
CA ILE A 76 2.24 3.38 -8.00
C ILE A 76 2.88 2.91 -9.31
N LEU A 77 3.43 3.85 -10.08
CA LEU A 77 4.05 3.58 -11.37
C LEU A 77 5.53 3.18 -11.26
N ALA A 78 6.18 3.59 -10.17
CA ALA A 78 7.55 3.21 -9.81
C ALA A 78 7.65 1.74 -9.37
#